data_AF-A0A1V5VRK0-F1
#
_entry.id   AF-A0A1V5VRK0-F1
#
_cell.length_a   1.000
_cell.length_b   1.000
_cell.length_c   1.000
_cell.angle_alpha   90.00
_cell.angle_beta   90.00
_cell.angle_gamma   90.00
#
_symmetry.space_group_name_H-M   'P 1'
#
loop_
_entity.id
_entity.type
_entity.pdbx_description
1 polymer ?
#
loop_
_entity_poly.entity_id
_entity_poly.type
_entity_poly.pdbx_seq_one_letter_code
_entity_poly.pdbx_strand_id
1 'polypeptide(L)'
;MINKIKNVKKILSLKLLIGLIFFIVALSFINAENQKRAQRILGAQTQLKLDQGTVDYWEQILKERPNYRDGWVQLAASYYKTGNLEKSEEAIGRARQLDPQNELILNFEKIIKETKK
;
A
#
# COMPACT_ATOMS: atom_id res chain seq x y z
N MET A 1 43.43 45.66 22.14
CA MET A 1 42.77 45.54 20.81
C MET A 1 42.74 44.09 20.29
N ILE A 2 43.82 43.31 20.43
CA ILE A 2 43.99 41.94 19.86
C ILE A 2 42.96 40.90 20.38
N ASN A 3 42.62 40.90 21.68
CA ASN A 3 41.66 39.92 22.24
C ASN A 3 40.22 40.08 21.69
N LYS A 4 39.80 41.30 21.38
CA LYS A 4 38.45 41.57 20.83
C LYS A 4 38.31 40.98 19.42
N ILE A 5 39.36 41.06 18.61
CA ILE A 5 39.41 40.51 17.24
C ILE A 5 39.41 38.98 17.26
N LYS A 6 40.17 38.34 18.17
CA LYS A 6 40.16 36.88 18.36
C LYS A 6 38.77 36.36 18.74
N ASN A 7 38.06 37.04 19.65
CA ASN A 7 36.71 36.65 20.06
C ASN A 7 35.68 36.78 18.93
N VAL A 8 35.75 37.85 18.12
CA VAL A 8 34.86 38.02 16.95
C VAL A 8 35.06 36.90 15.93
N LYS A 9 36.32 36.53 15.62
CA LYS A 9 36.61 35.41 14.70
C LYS A 9 36.10 34.07 15.23
N LYS A 10 36.22 33.81 16.55
CA LYS A 10 35.72 32.59 17.20
C LYS A 10 34.19 32.49 17.18
N ILE A 11 33.49 33.60 17.38
CA ILE A 11 32.02 33.66 17.30
C ILE A 11 31.57 33.45 15.85
N LEU A 12 32.28 34.04 14.89
CA LEU A 12 32.01 33.86 13.47
C LEU A 12 32.19 32.40 13.03
N SER A 13 33.29 31.75 13.44
CA SER A 13 33.53 30.34 13.15
C SER A 13 32.49 29.42 13.80
N LEU A 14 32.02 29.77 15.00
CA LEU A 14 30.98 29.01 15.69
C LEU A 14 29.62 29.10 15.00
N LYS A 15 29.21 30.29 14.55
CA LYS A 15 27.98 30.47 13.76
C LYS A 15 28.01 29.68 12.45
N LEU A 16 29.17 29.65 11.78
CA LEU A 16 29.38 28.89 10.55
C LEU A 16 29.22 27.38 10.78
N LEU A 17 29.77 26.87 11.88
CA LEU A 17 29.64 25.48 12.30
C LEU A 17 28.16 25.09 12.56
N ILE A 18 27.43 25.95 13.27
CA ILE A 18 26.00 25.73 13.57
C ILE A 18 25.18 25.71 12.28
N GLY A 19 25.45 26.62 11.34
CA GLY A 19 24.79 26.63 10.03
C GLY A 19 25.04 25.36 9.23
N LEU A 20 26.28 24.84 9.26
CA LEU A 20 26.64 23.59 8.58
C LEU A 20 25.90 22.37 9.19
N ILE A 21 25.81 22.30 10.52
CA ILE A 21 25.05 21.24 11.20
C ILE A 21 23.58 21.31 10.79
N PHE A 22 22.98 22.50 10.77
CA PHE A 22 21.59 22.68 10.35
C PHE A 22 21.35 22.24 8.91
N PHE A 23 22.32 22.52 8.02
CA PHE A 23 22.28 22.08 6.63
C PHE A 23 22.37 20.56 6.48
N ILE A 24 23.26 19.89 7.22
CA ILE A 24 23.38 18.42 7.24
C ILE A 24 22.10 17.77 7.78
N VAL A 25 21.51 18.33 8.84
CA VAL A 25 20.22 17.86 9.37
C VAL A 25 19.11 18.02 8.34
N ALA A 26 19.04 19.15 7.64
CA ALA A 26 18.06 19.37 6.58
C ALA A 26 18.22 18.37 5.42
N LEU A 27 19.45 18.14 4.96
CA LEU A 27 19.75 17.13 3.94
C LEU A 27 19.36 15.72 4.40
N SER A 28 19.62 15.38 5.66
CA SER A 28 19.26 14.09 6.25
C SER A 28 17.73 13.92 6.28
N PHE A 29 16.99 14.99 6.58
CA PHE A 29 15.53 14.98 6.58
C PHE A 29 14.95 14.78 5.18
N ILE A 30 15.50 15.47 4.19
CA ILE A 30 15.11 15.31 2.78
C ILE A 30 15.41 13.88 2.29
N ASN A 31 16.59 13.36 2.61
CA ASN A 31 16.99 12.00 2.23
C ASN A 31 16.08 10.92 2.87
N ALA A 32 15.74 11.07 4.16
CA ALA A 32 14.87 10.15 4.87
C ALA A 32 13.45 10.10 4.27
N GLU A 33 12.90 11.24 3.85
CA GLU A 33 11.58 11.29 3.21
C GLU A 33 11.59 10.62 1.83
N ASN A 34 12.64 10.84 1.04
CA ASN A 34 12.80 10.19 -0.26
C ASN A 34 12.90 8.66 -0.13
N GLN A 35 13.64 8.15 0.85
CA GLN A 35 13.74 6.72 1.10
C GLN A 35 12.40 6.10 1.51
N LYS A 36 11.64 6.77 2.39
CA LYS A 36 10.29 6.34 2.78
C LYS A 36 9.32 6.31 1.60
N ARG A 37 9.37 7.30 0.71
CA ARG A 37 8.54 7.34 -0.51
C ARG A 37 8.88 6.19 -1.45
N ALA A 38 10.17 5.93 -1.67
CA ALA A 38 10.62 4.82 -2.50
C ALA A 38 10.12 3.47 -1.95
N GLN A 39 10.19 3.24 -0.63
CA GLN A 39 9.65 2.05 0.01
C GLN A 39 8.13 1.92 -0.13
N ARG A 40 7.39 3.02 -0.01
CA ARG A 40 5.93 3.02 -0.21
C ARG A 40 5.56 2.63 -1.64
N ILE A 41 6.25 3.18 -2.63
CA ILE A 41 6.01 2.87 -4.05
C ILE A 41 6.37 1.40 -4.33
N LEU A 42 7.54 0.94 -3.89
CA LEU A 42 7.97 -0.45 -4.06
C LEU A 42 7.03 -1.43 -3.36
N GLY A 43 6.58 -1.10 -2.14
CA GLY A 43 5.62 -1.89 -1.39
C GLY A 43 4.27 -1.99 -2.11
N ALA A 44 3.75 -0.87 -2.60
CA ALA A 44 2.50 -0.85 -3.37
C ALA A 44 2.58 -1.66 -4.68
N GLN A 45 3.69 -1.55 -5.42
CA GLN A 45 3.91 -2.33 -6.64
C GLN A 45 4.04 -3.83 -6.35
N THR A 46 4.75 -4.18 -5.28
CA THR A 46 4.90 -5.58 -4.85
C THR A 46 3.55 -6.16 -4.45
N GLN A 47 2.77 -5.40 -3.67
CA GLN A 47 1.43 -5.80 -3.25
C GLN A 47 0.51 -6.02 -4.44
N LEU A 48 0.46 -5.09 -5.39
CA LEU A 48 -0.36 -5.22 -6.60
C LEU A 48 0.02 -6.46 -7.42
N LYS A 49 1.32 -6.75 -7.55
CA LYS A 49 1.81 -7.95 -8.25
C LYS A 49 1.42 -9.24 -7.52
N LEU A 50 1.51 -9.27 -6.20
CA LEU A 50 1.08 -10.41 -5.39
C LEU A 50 -0.43 -10.64 -5.48
N ASP A 51 -1.21 -9.55 -5.45
CA ASP A 51 -2.67 -9.62 -5.58
C ASP A 51 -3.08 -10.14 -6.97
N GLN A 52 -2.38 -9.72 -8.04
CA GLN A 52 -2.59 -10.28 -9.38
C GLN A 52 -2.22 -11.77 -9.47
N GLY A 53 -1.08 -12.19 -8.90
CA GLY A 53 -0.73 -13.61 -8.85
C GLY A 53 -1.74 -14.45 -8.06
N THR A 54 -2.39 -13.84 -7.05
CA THR A 54 -3.46 -14.49 -6.27
C THR A 54 -4.72 -14.67 -7.11
N VAL A 55 -5.07 -13.70 -7.96
CA VAL A 55 -6.17 -13.85 -8.93
C VAL A 55 -5.90 -15.05 -9.83
N ASP A 56 -4.75 -15.09 -10.48
CA ASP A 56 -4.41 -16.14 -11.44
C ASP A 56 -4.44 -17.54 -10.80
N TYR A 57 -3.94 -17.65 -9.57
CA TYR A 57 -3.98 -18.88 -8.78
C TYR A 57 -5.43 -19.36 -8.54
N TRP A 58 -6.31 -18.47 -8.06
CA TRP A 58 -7.69 -18.84 -7.80
C TRP A 58 -8.46 -19.19 -9.07
N GLU A 59 -8.24 -18.46 -10.17
CA GLU A 59 -8.84 -18.79 -11.46
C GLU A 59 -8.45 -20.19 -11.94
N GLN A 60 -7.20 -20.61 -11.74
CA GLN A 60 -6.76 -21.98 -12.07
C GLN A 60 -7.45 -23.02 -11.20
N ILE A 61 -7.47 -22.83 -9.88
CA ILE A 61 -8.12 -23.77 -8.94
C ILE A 61 -9.62 -23.91 -9.24
N LEU A 62 -10.30 -22.80 -9.55
CA LEU A 62 -11.74 -22.80 -9.79
C LEU A 62 -12.14 -23.40 -11.14
N LYS A 63 -11.23 -23.50 -12.12
CA LYS A 63 -11.45 -24.31 -13.33
C LYS A 63 -11.62 -25.79 -12.99
N GLU A 64 -10.81 -26.30 -12.06
CA GLU A 64 -10.88 -27.71 -11.63
C GLU A 64 -11.97 -27.93 -10.58
N ARG A 65 -12.25 -26.92 -9.75
CA ARG A 65 -13.18 -26.99 -8.62
C ARG A 65 -14.23 -25.88 -8.68
N PRO A 66 -15.13 -25.90 -9.67
CA PRO A 66 -16.11 -24.82 -9.87
C PRO A 66 -17.14 -24.72 -8.73
N ASN A 67 -17.29 -25.77 -7.91
CA ASN A 67 -18.20 -25.76 -6.76
C ASN A 67 -17.47 -25.38 -5.44
N TYR A 68 -16.20 -24.94 -5.51
CA TYR A 68 -15.48 -24.52 -4.33
C TYR A 68 -15.86 -23.10 -3.92
N ARG A 69 -16.90 -23.00 -3.09
CA ARG A 69 -17.46 -21.73 -2.61
C ARG A 69 -16.41 -20.78 -2.05
N ASP A 70 -15.54 -21.26 -1.14
CA ASP A 70 -14.55 -20.37 -0.51
C ASP A 70 -13.51 -19.87 -1.53
N GLY A 71 -13.20 -20.68 -2.54
CA GLY A 71 -12.34 -20.24 -3.64
C GLY A 71 -12.94 -19.06 -4.41
N TRP A 72 -14.26 -19.09 -4.68
CA TRP A 72 -14.96 -17.95 -5.30
C TRP A 72 -14.96 -16.70 -4.42
N VAL A 73 -15.11 -16.86 -3.10
CA VAL A 73 -14.98 -15.74 -2.14
C VAL A 73 -13.58 -15.14 -2.19
N GLN A 74 -12.54 -15.98 -2.23
CA GLN A 74 -11.16 -15.51 -2.28
C GLN A 74 -10.85 -14.84 -3.62
N LEU A 75 -11.34 -15.37 -4.74
CA LEU A 75 -11.23 -14.72 -6.05
C LEU A 75 -11.91 -13.35 -6.06
N ALA A 76 -13.12 -13.25 -5.48
CA ALA A 76 -13.84 -11.99 -5.36
C ALA A 76 -13.05 -10.96 -4.52
N ALA A 77 -12.46 -11.39 -3.41
CA ALA A 77 -11.64 -10.55 -2.55
C ALA A 77 -10.36 -10.08 -3.25
N SER A 78 -9.69 -10.94 -4.01
CA SER A 78 -8.53 -10.58 -4.80
C SER A 78 -8.87 -9.56 -5.89
N TYR A 79 -9.99 -9.75 -6.59
CA TYR A 79 -10.47 -8.78 -7.58
C TYR A 79 -10.87 -7.43 -6.97
N TYR A 80 -11.47 -7.45 -5.78
CA TYR A 80 -11.78 -6.22 -5.05
C TYR A 80 -10.51 -5.44 -4.69
N LYS A 81 -9.47 -6.12 -4.20
CA LYS A 81 -8.18 -5.50 -3.83
C LYS A 81 -7.45 -4.90 -5.03
N THR A 82 -7.52 -5.53 -6.20
CA THR A 82 -6.92 -5.01 -7.44
C THR A 82 -7.78 -3.95 -8.13
N GLY A 83 -8.93 -3.59 -7.56
CA GLY A 83 -9.84 -2.57 -8.07
C GLY A 83 -10.76 -3.04 -9.20
N ASN A 84 -10.74 -4.33 -9.54
CA ASN A 84 -11.63 -4.90 -10.54
C ASN A 84 -12.99 -5.26 -9.93
N LEU A 85 -13.79 -4.23 -9.63
CA LEU A 85 -15.08 -4.38 -8.94
C LEU A 85 -16.11 -5.17 -9.73
N GLU A 86 -16.06 -5.16 -11.07
CA GLU A 86 -16.96 -5.93 -11.92
C GLU A 86 -16.71 -7.43 -11.78
N LYS A 87 -15.46 -7.87 -11.94
CA LYS A 87 -15.10 -9.29 -11.74
C LYS A 87 -15.25 -9.74 -10.29
N SER A 88 -15.05 -8.83 -9.33
CA SER A 88 -15.33 -9.11 -7.92
C SER A 88 -16.81 -9.44 -7.69
N GLU A 89 -17.72 -8.68 -8.31
CA GLU A 89 -19.16 -8.91 -8.23
C GLU A 89 -19.57 -10.23 -8.91
N GLU A 90 -18.96 -10.57 -10.05
CA GLU A 90 -19.19 -11.86 -10.70
C GLU A 90 -18.77 -13.04 -9.82
N ALA A 91 -17.57 -12.98 -9.25
CA ALA A 91 -17.02 -14.04 -8.40
C ALA A 91 -17.82 -14.20 -7.11
N ILE A 92 -18.22 -13.12 -6.43
CA ILE A 92 -19.07 -13.22 -5.23
C ILE A 92 -20.47 -13.73 -5.59
N GLY A 93 -20.97 -13.40 -6.79
CA GLY A 93 -22.22 -13.94 -7.32
C GLY A 93 -22.17 -15.47 -7.48
N ARG A 94 -21.04 -16.01 -7.95
CA ARG A 94 -20.80 -17.47 -7.99
C ARG A 94 -20.78 -18.08 -6.59
N ALA A 95 -20.09 -17.45 -5.64
CA ALA A 95 -20.09 -17.91 -4.25
C ALA A 95 -21.52 -17.94 -3.66
N ARG A 96 -22.33 -16.91 -3.95
CA ARG A 96 -23.74 -16.80 -3.51
C ARG A 96 -24.63 -17.87 -4.13
N GLN A 97 -24.39 -18.28 -5.37
CA GLN A 97 -25.14 -19.40 -5.97
C GLN A 97 -24.89 -20.71 -5.24
N LEU A 98 -23.68 -20.90 -4.70
CA LEU A 98 -23.29 -22.12 -3.97
C LEU A 98 -23.73 -22.12 -2.51
N ASP A 99 -23.71 -20.96 -1.85
CA ASP A 99 -24.16 -20.80 -0.45
C ASP A 99 -24.95 -19.49 -0.27
N PRO A 100 -26.25 -19.47 -0.61
CA PRO A 100 -27.05 -18.26 -0.70
C PRO A 100 -27.33 -17.55 0.64
N GLN A 101 -27.24 -18.27 1.76
CA GLN A 101 -27.55 -17.77 3.09
C GLN A 101 -26.29 -17.45 3.91
N ASN A 102 -25.11 -17.52 3.30
CA ASN A 102 -23.88 -17.23 4.00
C ASN A 102 -23.74 -15.74 4.31
N GLU A 103 -23.68 -15.41 5.59
CA GLU A 103 -23.55 -14.01 6.04
C GLU A 103 -22.30 -13.32 5.50
N LEU A 104 -21.16 -14.04 5.39
CA LEU A 104 -19.94 -13.47 4.85
C LEU A 104 -20.12 -13.04 3.40
N ILE A 105 -20.74 -13.89 2.58
CA ILE A 105 -21.00 -13.61 1.17
C ILE A 105 -21.93 -12.41 1.02
N LEU A 106 -23.04 -12.39 1.77
CA LEU A 106 -24.02 -11.31 1.71
C LEU A 106 -23.40 -9.96 2.13
N ASN A 107 -22.58 -9.97 3.19
CA ASN A 107 -21.87 -8.79 3.63
C ASN A 107 -20.84 -8.31 2.59
N PHE A 108 -20.09 -9.25 1.99
CA PHE A 108 -19.10 -8.90 0.97
C PHE A 108 -19.76 -8.33 -0.29
N GLU A 109 -20.87 -8.92 -0.74
CA GLU A 109 -21.65 -8.42 -1.87
C GLU A 109 -22.18 -7.00 -1.61
N LYS A 110 -22.64 -6.72 -0.38
CA LYS A 110 -23.05 -5.37 0.02
C LYS A 110 -21.90 -4.37 -0.07
N ILE A 111 -20.70 -4.72 0.41
CA ILE A 111 -19.50 -3.87 0.32
C ILE A 111 -19.16 -3.52 -1.12
N ILE A 112 -19.17 -4.51 -2.04
CA ILE A 112 -18.89 -4.26 -3.46
C ILE A 112 -19.91 -3.28 -4.04
N LYS A 113 -21.21 -3.47 -3.75
CA LYS A 113 -22.29 -2.61 -4.25
C LYS A 113 -22.20 -1.18 -3.70
N GLU A 114 -21.82 -1.01 -2.44
CA GLU A 114 -21.62 0.31 -1.83
C GLU A 114 -20.42 1.03 -2.43
N THR A 115 -19.36 0.31 -2.78
CA THR A 115 -18.15 0.90 -3.38
C THR A 115 -18.38 1.37 -4.82
N LYS A 116 -19.37 0.80 -5.53
CA LYS A 116 -19.78 1.21 -6.88
C LYS A 116 -20.69 2.45 -6.93
N LYS A 117 -21.30 2.84 -5.81
CA LYS A 117 -22.21 4.00 -5.74
C LYS A 117 -21.43 5.30 -5.57
#